data_AF-A0A918W1X4-F1
#
_entry.id   AF-A0A918W1X4-F1
#
_cell.length_a   1.000
_cell.length_b   1.000
_cell.length_c   1.000
_cell.angle_alpha   90.00
_cell.angle_beta   90.00
_cell.angle_gamma   90.00
#
_symmetry.space_group_name_H-M   'P 1'
#
loop_
_entity.id
_entity.type
_entity.pdbx_description
1 polymer ?
#
loop_
_entity_poly.entity_id
_entity_poly.type
_entity_poly.pdbx_seq_one_letter_code
_entity_poly.pdbx_strand_id
1 'polypeptide(L)'
;MKLGEDSSLEILRKSKGKLVQSLREKSPDWSDSDDNEINLFLDINAKKKYVFSNSVIDTLHTIKVQDEFDCNILKERKSSNGIIIVDSTELYIFQEVNEKLKVMNFTVSLKDNYSDLKIFTFNLNDNEKIIAEDIETEVWKKFLRCLIYLDFLPTEIIYINPKEKFGTRKQGKVINQTDHKVILVTKAWNQEYKTKPNTTFYSKPHWGIRWSGVGRTIPKVTFIKGSLKELNKPAEKETKR
;
A
#
# COMPACT_ATOMS: atom_id res chain seq x y z
N MET A 1 15.72 -7.10 -0.09
CA MET A 1 15.69 -5.68 0.30
C MET A 1 16.76 -5.39 1.34
N LYS A 2 17.50 -4.29 1.20
CA LYS A 2 18.47 -3.82 2.20
C LYS A 2 17.95 -2.49 2.74
N LEU A 3 17.69 -2.43 4.04
CA LEU A 3 17.26 -1.21 4.74
C LEU A 3 18.47 -0.69 5.49
N GLY A 4 19.20 0.22 4.87
CA GLY A 4 20.40 0.84 5.43
C GLY A 4 20.43 2.33 5.10
N GLU A 5 21.61 2.94 5.15
CA GLU A 5 21.75 4.40 5.01
C GLU A 5 21.15 4.97 3.73
N ASP A 6 21.17 4.20 2.65
CA ASP A 6 20.65 4.60 1.34
C ASP A 6 19.17 4.24 1.14
N SER A 7 18.50 3.74 2.17
CA SER A 7 17.08 3.40 2.08
C SER A 7 16.19 4.64 2.27
N SER A 8 15.03 4.64 1.62
CA SER A 8 14.00 5.68 1.75
C SER A 8 13.68 6.00 3.21
N LEU A 9 13.65 5.00 4.09
CA LEU A 9 13.41 5.19 5.53
C LEU A 9 14.52 6.01 6.20
N GLU A 10 15.79 5.66 5.96
CA GLU A 10 16.93 6.37 6.56
C GLU A 10 17.14 7.75 5.95
N ILE A 11 16.92 7.88 4.64
CA ILE A 11 16.99 9.16 3.95
C ILE A 11 15.92 10.10 4.52
N LEU A 12 14.66 9.65 4.64
CA LEU A 12 13.58 10.41 5.26
C LEU A 12 13.95 10.85 6.68
N ARG A 13 14.51 9.93 7.49
CA ARG A 13 14.94 10.22 8.87
C ARG A 13 15.98 11.33 8.91
N LYS A 14 17.01 11.25 8.05
CA LYS A 14 18.09 12.24 7.96
C LYS A 14 17.63 13.57 7.33
N SER A 15 16.62 13.54 6.46
CA SER A 15 16.14 14.71 5.72
C SER A 15 14.91 15.40 6.33
N LYS A 16 14.30 14.84 7.40
CA LYS A 16 13.08 15.37 8.04
C LYS A 16 13.07 16.89 8.21
N GLY A 17 14.11 17.47 8.80
CA GLY A 17 14.18 18.92 9.02
C GLY A 17 14.14 19.74 7.73
N LYS A 18 14.87 19.30 6.70
CA LYS A 18 14.87 19.94 5.38
C LYS A 18 13.52 19.82 4.68
N LEU A 19 12.86 18.67 4.83
CA LEU A 19 11.53 18.45 4.27
C LEU A 19 10.48 19.37 4.91
N VAL A 20 10.48 19.46 6.23
CA VAL A 20 9.58 20.38 6.96
C VAL A 20 9.82 21.83 6.54
N GLN A 21 11.08 22.25 6.45
CA GLN A 21 11.42 23.59 5.97
C GLN A 21 10.91 23.84 4.53
N SER A 22 11.12 22.89 3.62
CA SER A 22 10.67 23.04 2.23
C SER A 22 9.14 23.08 2.10
N LEU A 23 8.41 22.34 2.94
CA LEU A 23 6.94 22.40 3.00
C LEU A 23 6.47 23.76 3.51
N ARG A 24 7.12 24.30 4.55
CA ARG A 24 6.84 25.62 5.10
C ARG A 24 7.09 26.73 4.07
N GLU A 25 8.18 26.68 3.32
CA GLU A 25 8.50 27.68 2.28
C GLU A 25 7.50 27.68 1.12
N LYS A 26 6.85 26.54 0.84
CA LYS A 26 5.82 26.41 -0.21
C LYS A 26 4.42 26.79 0.25
N SER A 27 4.20 27.02 1.55
CA SER A 27 2.88 27.27 2.11
C SER A 27 2.83 28.67 2.74
N PRO A 28 2.18 29.65 2.08
CA PRO A 28 2.13 31.02 2.56
C PRO A 28 1.33 31.18 3.87
N ASP A 29 0.41 30.25 4.16
CA ASP A 29 -0.47 30.27 5.34
C ASP A 29 0.01 29.32 6.46
N TRP A 30 1.27 28.88 6.42
CA TRP A 30 1.83 27.93 7.39
C TRP A 30 1.82 28.49 8.82
N SER A 31 1.22 27.73 9.74
CA SER A 31 1.06 28.08 11.14
C SER A 31 1.84 27.15 12.08
N ASP A 32 1.97 27.54 13.35
CA ASP A 32 2.57 26.67 14.38
C ASP A 32 1.80 25.36 14.58
N SER A 33 0.49 25.34 14.24
CA SER A 33 -0.31 24.12 14.25
C SER A 33 0.16 23.14 13.16
N ASP A 34 0.53 23.65 11.99
CA ASP A 34 1.04 22.84 10.88
C ASP A 34 2.40 22.23 11.21
N ASP A 35 3.26 22.99 11.91
CA ASP A 35 4.54 22.49 12.42
C ASP A 35 4.33 21.29 13.37
N ASN A 36 3.39 21.39 14.31
CA ASN A 36 3.10 20.29 15.22
C ASN A 36 2.55 19.07 14.48
N GLU A 37 1.60 19.28 13.56
CA GLU A 37 0.99 18.20 12.81
C GLU A 37 2.01 17.47 11.93
N ILE A 38 2.81 18.20 11.14
CA ILE A 38 3.80 17.59 10.25
C ILE A 38 4.89 16.87 11.05
N ASN A 39 5.30 17.42 12.21
CA ASN A 39 6.32 16.80 13.04
C ASN A 39 5.84 15.48 13.65
N LEU A 40 4.57 15.42 14.07
CA LEU A 40 3.93 14.19 14.55
C LEU A 40 3.76 13.19 13.40
N PHE A 41 3.31 13.66 12.24
CA PHE A 41 3.14 12.84 11.05
C PHE A 41 4.47 12.21 10.58
N LEU A 42 5.55 12.99 10.60
CA LEU A 42 6.91 12.57 10.29
C LEU A 42 7.67 11.97 11.48
N ASP A 43 7.03 11.74 12.63
CA ASP A 43 7.66 10.98 13.69
C ASP A 43 7.69 9.48 13.32
N ILE A 44 8.81 9.10 12.72
CA ILE A 44 9.08 7.71 12.33
C ILE A 44 9.14 6.82 13.56
N ASN A 45 9.64 7.29 14.70
CA ASN A 45 9.85 6.46 15.89
C ASN A 45 8.54 5.93 16.45
N ALA A 46 7.51 6.77 16.48
CA ALA A 46 6.17 6.42 16.98
C ALA A 46 5.39 5.43 16.09
N LYS A 47 5.82 5.19 14.85
CA LYS A 47 5.05 4.40 13.86
C LYS A 47 5.56 2.96 13.73
N LYS A 48 4.65 2.03 13.45
CA LYS A 48 5.02 0.67 13.02
C LYS A 48 5.57 0.72 11.59
N LYS A 49 6.66 -0.02 11.32
CA LYS A 49 7.31 -0.09 10.01
C LYS A 49 7.02 -1.45 9.38
N TYR A 50 6.16 -1.46 8.38
CA TYR A 50 5.77 -2.65 7.62
C TYR A 50 6.62 -2.75 6.35
N VAL A 51 7.42 -3.79 6.25
CA VAL A 51 8.28 -4.05 5.07
C VAL A 51 7.61 -5.12 4.24
N PHE A 52 7.28 -4.81 3.00
CA PHE A 52 6.65 -5.80 2.13
C PHE A 52 7.72 -6.70 1.50
N SER A 53 7.48 -8.01 1.52
CA SER A 53 8.32 -8.95 0.78
C SER A 53 8.09 -8.77 -0.73
N ASN A 54 9.09 -9.14 -1.55
CA ASN A 54 8.95 -9.09 -3.01
C ASN A 54 7.70 -9.82 -3.50
N SER A 55 7.36 -10.95 -2.87
CA SER A 55 6.18 -11.72 -3.25
C SER A 55 4.89 -10.93 -3.03
N VAL A 56 4.79 -10.16 -1.94
CA VAL A 56 3.65 -9.26 -1.68
C VAL A 56 3.57 -8.19 -2.76
N ILE A 57 4.68 -7.50 -3.03
CA ILE A 57 4.78 -6.43 -4.05
C ILE A 57 4.30 -6.95 -5.41
N ASP A 58 4.79 -8.13 -5.81
CA ASP A 58 4.43 -8.79 -7.07
C ASP A 58 2.94 -9.11 -7.17
N THR A 59 2.20 -9.16 -6.06
CA THR A 59 0.74 -9.40 -6.06
C THR A 59 -0.12 -8.18 -5.83
N LEU A 60 0.43 -7.02 -5.47
CA LEU A 60 -0.38 -5.83 -5.21
C LEU A 60 -1.28 -5.47 -6.39
N HIS A 61 -0.79 -5.65 -7.63
CA HIS A 61 -1.54 -5.40 -8.86
C HIS A 61 -2.79 -6.29 -9.01
N THR A 62 -2.89 -7.40 -8.28
CA THR A 62 -4.07 -8.27 -8.27
C THR A 62 -5.22 -7.67 -7.47
N ILE A 63 -4.98 -6.66 -6.62
CA ILE A 63 -6.02 -5.94 -5.90
C ILE A 63 -6.60 -4.87 -6.82
N LYS A 64 -7.89 -5.03 -7.16
CA LYS A 64 -8.56 -4.14 -8.10
C LYS A 64 -8.93 -2.83 -7.41
N VAL A 65 -8.24 -1.76 -7.80
CA VAL A 65 -8.53 -0.38 -7.39
C VAL A 65 -8.80 0.43 -8.66
N GLN A 66 -10.01 0.97 -8.79
CA GLN A 66 -10.47 1.80 -9.91
C GLN A 66 -10.44 3.28 -9.52
N ASP A 67 -10.72 4.20 -10.45
CA ASP A 67 -10.77 5.62 -10.14
C ASP A 67 -11.96 5.94 -9.22
N GLU A 68 -13.11 5.33 -9.42
CA GLU A 68 -14.30 5.45 -8.54
C GLU A 68 -14.24 4.48 -7.35
N PHE A 69 -13.06 4.33 -6.73
CA PHE A 69 -12.88 3.40 -5.62
C PHE A 69 -13.64 3.84 -4.36
N ASP A 70 -14.48 2.93 -3.84
CA ASP A 70 -15.24 3.13 -2.60
C ASP A 70 -14.31 3.09 -1.38
N CYS A 71 -13.99 4.28 -0.86
CA CYS A 71 -13.09 4.47 0.27
C CYS A 71 -13.73 4.12 1.62
N ASN A 72 -15.02 3.78 1.68
CA ASN A 72 -15.67 3.33 2.91
C ASN A 72 -15.00 2.09 3.49
N ILE A 73 -14.35 1.26 2.66
CA ILE A 73 -13.59 0.11 3.17
C ILE A 73 -12.53 0.54 4.18
N LEU A 74 -11.97 1.75 4.02
CA LEU A 74 -10.95 2.27 4.89
C LEU A 74 -11.45 2.45 6.32
N LYS A 75 -12.76 2.63 6.57
CA LYS A 75 -13.34 2.74 7.92
C LYS A 75 -13.13 1.47 8.76
N GLU A 76 -13.03 0.32 8.11
CA GLU A 76 -12.91 -1.01 8.74
C GLU A 76 -11.46 -1.49 8.83
N ARG A 77 -10.51 -0.59 8.60
CA ARG A 77 -9.07 -0.90 8.64
C ARG A 77 -8.61 -1.20 10.06
N LYS A 78 -7.54 -1.99 10.18
CA LYS A 78 -6.95 -2.37 11.48
C LYS A 78 -5.86 -1.41 11.92
N SER A 79 -5.25 -0.69 10.98
CA SER A 79 -4.14 0.23 11.23
C SER A 79 -4.60 1.68 11.13
N SER A 80 -4.43 2.44 12.22
CA SER A 80 -4.71 3.89 12.24
C SER A 80 -3.49 4.73 11.85
N ASN A 81 -2.28 4.19 11.99
CA ASN A 81 -1.04 4.80 11.53
C ASN A 81 0.03 3.75 11.21
N GLY A 82 1.02 4.15 10.43
CA GLY A 82 2.17 3.31 10.13
C GLY A 82 3.03 3.84 8.99
N ILE A 83 4.08 3.08 8.70
CA ILE A 83 4.94 3.27 7.53
C ILE A 83 4.93 1.96 6.75
N ILE A 84 4.53 2.00 5.49
CA ILE A 84 4.62 0.88 4.56
C ILE A 84 5.84 1.11 3.67
N ILE A 85 6.86 0.29 3.84
CA ILE A 85 8.08 0.28 3.05
C ILE A 85 7.85 -0.72 1.92
N VAL A 86 7.61 -0.18 0.72
CA VAL A 86 7.39 -1.00 -0.47
C VAL A 86 8.72 -1.58 -0.92
N ASP A 87 9.74 -0.74 -1.03
CA ASP A 87 11.12 -1.18 -1.29
C ASP A 87 12.13 -0.22 -0.67
N SER A 88 13.41 -0.40 -1.00
CA SER A 88 14.47 0.48 -0.50
C SER A 88 14.36 1.92 -1.01
N THR A 89 13.57 2.17 -2.05
CA THR A 89 13.43 3.46 -2.72
C THR A 89 12.07 4.13 -2.48
N GLU A 90 11.06 3.41 -2.01
CA GLU A 90 9.70 3.93 -1.85
C GLU A 90 9.06 3.50 -0.53
N LEU A 91 8.45 4.47 0.15
CA LEU A 91 7.61 4.23 1.31
C LEU A 91 6.34 5.10 1.31
N TYR A 92 5.38 4.68 2.11
CA TYR A 92 4.19 5.45 2.46
C TYR A 92 4.13 5.63 3.97
N ILE A 93 3.93 6.87 4.43
CA ILE A 93 3.56 7.17 5.81
C ILE A 93 2.06 7.44 5.80
N PHE A 94 1.33 6.87 6.74
CA PHE A 94 -0.08 7.15 6.88
C PHE A 94 -0.45 7.36 8.34
N GLN A 95 -1.45 8.23 8.55
CA GLN A 95 -1.99 8.53 9.86
C GLN A 95 -3.43 9.02 9.72
N GLU A 96 -4.29 8.48 10.56
CA GLU A 96 -5.64 8.99 10.77
C GLU A 96 -5.64 10.14 11.77
N VAL A 97 -6.28 11.25 11.38
CA VAL A 97 -6.56 12.40 12.24
C VAL A 97 -7.93 12.92 11.85
N ASN A 98 -8.85 13.05 12.83
CA ASN A 98 -10.20 13.63 12.63
C ASN A 98 -10.93 13.07 11.41
N GLU A 99 -11.04 11.73 11.33
CA GLU A 99 -11.72 11.03 10.22
C GLU A 99 -11.09 11.26 8.83
N LYS A 100 -9.86 11.78 8.79
CA LYS A 100 -9.06 11.91 7.58
C LYS A 100 -7.85 10.99 7.66
N LEU A 101 -7.69 10.15 6.65
CA LEU A 101 -6.47 9.37 6.46
C LEU A 101 -5.50 10.19 5.62
N LYS A 102 -4.53 10.83 6.27
CA LYS A 102 -3.44 11.54 5.60
C LYS A 102 -2.36 10.55 5.19
N VAL A 103 -1.85 10.72 3.97
CA VAL A 103 -0.84 9.84 3.39
C VAL A 103 0.25 10.66 2.74
N MET A 104 1.49 10.27 2.98
CA MET A 104 2.66 10.80 2.29
C MET A 104 3.39 9.66 1.61
N ASN A 105 3.56 9.77 0.31
CA ASN A 105 4.48 8.94 -0.45
C ASN A 105 5.84 9.62 -0.50
N PHE A 106 6.89 8.89 -0.16
CA PHE A 106 8.28 9.35 -0.26
C PHE A 106 9.05 8.40 -1.15
N THR A 107 9.63 8.93 -2.22
CA THR A 107 10.45 8.18 -3.17
C THR A 107 11.85 8.75 -3.25
N VAL A 108 12.85 7.90 -3.48
CA VAL A 108 14.25 8.29 -3.62
C VAL A 108 14.90 7.59 -4.82
N SER A 109 15.69 8.34 -5.58
CA SER A 109 16.61 7.79 -6.57
C SER A 109 18.03 8.16 -6.17
N LEU A 110 18.80 7.16 -5.74
CA LEU A 110 20.22 7.33 -5.40
C LEU A 110 21.06 7.68 -6.64
N LYS A 111 20.69 7.13 -7.79
CA LYS A 111 21.38 7.34 -9.05
C LYS A 111 21.30 8.80 -9.50
N ASP A 112 20.12 9.39 -9.32
CA ASP A 112 19.83 10.74 -9.78
C ASP A 112 19.94 11.78 -8.65
N ASN A 113 20.37 11.34 -7.44
CA ASN A 113 20.41 12.13 -6.22
C ASN A 113 19.11 12.92 -5.99
N TYR A 114 17.99 12.22 -6.12
CA TYR A 114 16.66 12.80 -6.15
C TYR A 114 15.78 12.20 -5.05
N SER A 115 14.92 13.03 -4.47
CA SER A 115 13.84 12.57 -3.60
C SER A 115 12.57 13.34 -3.91
N ASP A 116 11.45 12.63 -3.97
CA ASP A 116 10.13 13.22 -4.17
C ASP A 116 9.21 12.96 -2.99
N LEU A 117 8.26 13.87 -2.79
CA LEU A 117 7.29 13.80 -1.72
C LEU A 117 5.91 14.22 -2.25
N LYS A 118 4.96 13.29 -2.18
CA LYS A 118 3.57 13.52 -2.58
C LYS A 118 2.65 13.30 -1.38
N ILE A 119 1.74 14.24 -1.11
CA ILE A 119 0.79 14.17 0.00
C ILE A 119 -0.64 14.10 -0.55
N PHE A 120 -1.42 13.16 -0.07
CA PHE A 120 -2.84 13.04 -0.41
C PHE A 120 -3.65 12.57 0.79
N THR A 121 -4.96 12.83 0.77
CA THR A 121 -5.84 12.56 1.91
C THR A 121 -7.09 11.81 1.46
N PHE A 122 -7.58 10.90 2.30
CA PHE A 122 -8.91 10.30 2.17
C PHE A 122 -9.79 10.82 3.30
N ASN A 123 -10.89 11.48 2.95
CA ASN A 123 -11.93 11.83 3.90
C ASN A 123 -12.82 10.60 4.11
N LEU A 124 -12.73 10.03 5.31
CA LEU A 124 -13.43 8.80 5.62
C LEU A 124 -14.92 9.07 5.78
N ASN A 125 -15.30 10.17 6.44
CA ASN A 125 -16.72 10.49 6.66
C ASN A 125 -17.49 10.59 5.34
N ASP A 126 -16.97 11.43 4.43
CA ASP A 126 -17.63 11.76 3.16
C ASP A 126 -17.33 10.77 2.02
N ASN A 127 -16.53 9.73 2.30
CA ASN A 127 -16.09 8.75 1.30
C ASN A 127 -15.37 9.40 0.10
N GLU A 128 -14.56 10.42 0.37
CA GLU A 128 -13.97 11.29 -0.65
C GLU A 128 -12.45 11.14 -0.69
N LYS A 129 -11.89 11.23 -1.89
CA LYS A 129 -10.46 11.29 -2.14
C LYS A 129 -10.07 12.74 -2.41
N ILE A 130 -9.23 13.30 -1.55
CA ILE A 130 -8.68 14.65 -1.70
C ILE A 130 -7.24 14.50 -2.22
N ILE A 131 -7.11 14.52 -3.54
CA ILE A 131 -5.87 14.25 -4.27
C ILE A 131 -5.65 15.41 -5.24
N ALA A 132 -4.47 16.04 -5.18
CA ALA A 132 -4.11 17.12 -6.10
C ALA A 132 -3.92 16.59 -7.53
N GLU A 133 -4.23 17.41 -8.53
CA GLU A 133 -4.23 17.01 -9.95
C GLU A 133 -2.85 16.56 -10.46
N ASP A 134 -1.77 17.06 -9.85
CA ASP A 134 -0.38 16.73 -10.17
C ASP A 134 0.06 15.37 -9.60
N ILE A 135 -0.75 14.75 -8.74
CA ILE A 135 -0.46 13.43 -8.17
C ILE A 135 -0.93 12.36 -9.15
N GLU A 136 0.05 11.68 -9.75
CA GLU A 136 -0.18 10.51 -10.61
C GLU A 136 -1.11 9.47 -9.98
N THR A 137 -2.10 9.04 -10.77
CA THR A 137 -3.15 8.11 -10.33
C THR A 137 -2.62 6.81 -9.72
N GLU A 138 -1.50 6.29 -10.22
CA GLU A 138 -0.94 5.04 -9.70
C GLU A 138 -0.33 5.19 -8.29
N VAL A 139 0.07 6.38 -7.85
CA VAL A 139 0.63 6.61 -6.51
C VAL A 139 -0.41 6.30 -5.43
N TRP A 140 -1.58 6.92 -5.52
CA TRP A 140 -2.63 6.71 -4.52
C TRP A 140 -3.30 5.33 -4.66
N LYS A 141 -3.43 4.81 -5.90
CA LYS A 141 -3.93 3.44 -6.11
C LYS A 141 -3.01 2.40 -5.50
N LYS A 142 -1.68 2.56 -5.66
CA LYS A 142 -0.68 1.67 -5.06
C LYS A 142 -0.75 1.71 -3.54
N PHE A 143 -0.89 2.90 -2.93
CA PHE A 143 -1.15 3.01 -1.50
C PHE A 143 -2.38 2.21 -1.05
N LEU A 144 -3.52 2.37 -1.73
CA LEU A 144 -4.73 1.60 -1.38
C LEU A 144 -4.51 0.09 -1.51
N ARG A 145 -3.85 -0.38 -2.57
CA ARG A 145 -3.49 -1.80 -2.72
C ARG A 145 -2.64 -2.26 -1.53
N CYS A 146 -1.65 -1.47 -1.12
CA CYS A 146 -0.81 -1.78 0.04
C CYS A 146 -1.61 -1.87 1.34
N LEU A 147 -2.46 -0.88 1.61
CA LEU A 147 -3.26 -0.81 2.83
C LEU A 147 -4.31 -1.93 2.88
N ILE A 148 -4.96 -2.23 1.76
CA ILE A 148 -5.89 -3.36 1.63
C ILE A 148 -5.19 -4.68 1.91
N TYR A 149 -3.98 -4.85 1.35
CA TYR A 149 -3.19 -6.05 1.58
C TYR A 149 -2.85 -6.20 3.07
N LEU A 150 -2.40 -5.12 3.71
CA LEU A 150 -1.99 -5.11 5.11
C LEU A 150 -3.14 -5.45 6.07
N ASP A 151 -4.30 -4.82 5.90
CA ASP A 151 -5.35 -4.87 6.91
C ASP A 151 -6.43 -5.92 6.64
N PHE A 152 -6.65 -6.29 5.38
CA PHE A 152 -7.80 -7.13 5.00
C PHE A 152 -7.43 -8.50 4.47
N LEU A 153 -6.20 -8.69 3.98
CA LEU A 153 -5.76 -10.01 3.51
C LEU A 153 -5.07 -10.80 4.63
N PRO A 154 -5.11 -12.15 4.57
CA PRO A 154 -4.28 -12.97 5.43
C PRO A 154 -2.79 -12.73 5.15
N THR A 155 -2.08 -12.22 6.15
CA THR A 155 -0.64 -11.96 6.09
C THR A 155 0.11 -12.73 7.15
N GLU A 156 1.30 -13.22 6.79
CA GLU A 156 2.28 -13.67 7.77
C GLU A 156 3.15 -12.49 8.18
N ILE A 157 3.36 -12.35 9.48
CA ILE A 157 4.11 -11.25 10.07
C ILE A 157 5.35 -11.79 10.78
N ILE A 158 6.51 -11.26 10.39
CA ILE A 158 7.79 -11.61 11.01
C ILE A 158 8.46 -10.34 11.50
N TYR A 159 8.86 -10.31 12.76
CA TYR A 159 9.61 -9.20 13.31
C TYR A 159 11.11 -9.36 13.03
N ILE A 160 11.75 -8.29 12.58
CA ILE A 160 13.19 -8.24 12.35
C ILE A 160 13.74 -7.11 13.22
N ASN A 161 14.58 -7.45 14.20
CA ASN A 161 15.17 -6.45 15.09
C ASN A 161 16.26 -5.65 14.35
N PRO A 162 16.75 -4.54 14.94
CA PRO A 162 17.88 -3.81 14.41
C PRO A 162 19.09 -4.72 14.16
N LYS A 163 19.79 -4.49 13.05
CA LYS A 163 21.00 -5.23 12.62
C LYS A 163 20.78 -6.71 12.32
N GLU A 164 19.53 -7.19 12.28
CA GLU A 164 19.18 -8.56 11.91
C GLU A 164 18.87 -8.70 10.41
N LYS A 165 18.82 -9.96 9.96
CA LYS A 165 18.41 -10.32 8.60
C LYS A 165 17.44 -11.49 8.67
N PHE A 166 16.48 -11.52 7.74
CA PHE A 166 15.54 -12.63 7.60
C PHE A 166 15.45 -13.09 6.14
N GLY A 167 15.27 -14.40 5.96
CA GLY A 167 15.02 -15.02 4.65
C GLY A 167 16.27 -15.24 3.79
N THR A 168 16.05 -15.89 2.64
CA THR A 168 17.07 -16.20 1.64
C THR A 168 16.95 -15.28 0.42
N ARG A 169 18.00 -15.18 -0.41
CA ARG A 169 17.96 -14.32 -1.62
C ARG A 169 16.77 -14.66 -2.53
N LYS A 170 16.42 -15.94 -2.65
CA LYS A 170 15.28 -16.43 -3.44
C LYS A 170 13.92 -16.07 -2.82
N GLN A 171 13.81 -16.03 -1.50
CA GLN A 171 12.57 -15.75 -0.77
C GLN A 171 12.38 -14.25 -0.45
N GLY A 172 13.23 -13.37 -1.01
CA GLY A 172 13.16 -11.94 -0.74
C GLY A 172 13.84 -11.53 0.58
N LYS A 173 15.08 -11.98 0.80
CA LYS A 173 15.91 -11.63 1.97
C LYS A 173 15.80 -10.15 2.32
N VAL A 174 15.45 -9.87 3.57
CA VAL A 174 15.48 -8.52 4.16
C VAL A 174 16.68 -8.42 5.09
N ILE A 175 17.46 -7.36 4.91
CA ILE A 175 18.60 -7.02 5.78
C ILE A 175 18.25 -5.69 6.44
N ASN A 176 17.99 -5.71 7.74
CA ASN A 176 17.68 -4.52 8.51
C ASN A 176 18.97 -3.98 9.14
N GLN A 177 19.55 -2.94 8.56
CA GLN A 177 20.73 -2.24 9.10
C GLN A 177 20.34 -0.96 9.85
N THR A 178 19.06 -0.65 9.94
CA THR A 178 18.54 0.49 10.71
C THR A 178 18.58 0.21 12.21
N ASP A 179 18.36 1.24 13.02
CA ASP A 179 18.14 1.14 14.46
C ASP A 179 16.66 0.87 14.82
N HIS A 180 15.79 0.71 13.82
CA HIS A 180 14.37 0.45 14.00
C HIS A 180 14.05 -1.03 13.92
N LYS A 181 13.10 -1.48 14.76
CA LYS A 181 12.43 -2.77 14.56
C LYS A 181 11.48 -2.65 13.37
N VAL A 182 11.54 -3.62 12.45
CA VAL A 182 10.65 -3.68 11.28
C VAL A 182 9.80 -4.95 11.30
N ILE A 183 8.65 -4.86 10.65
CA ILE A 183 7.63 -5.91 10.54
C ILE A 183 7.60 -6.37 9.09
N LEU A 184 8.22 -7.50 8.77
CA LEU A 184 8.12 -8.11 7.46
C LEU A 184 6.71 -8.67 7.27
N VAL A 185 6.03 -8.15 6.25
CA VAL A 185 4.72 -8.62 5.79
C VAL A 185 4.95 -9.52 4.58
N THR A 186 4.54 -10.78 4.70
CA THR A 186 4.64 -11.77 3.62
C THR A 186 3.30 -12.46 3.36
N LYS A 187 3.21 -13.15 2.22
CA LYS A 187 2.02 -13.93 1.85
C LYS A 187 1.82 -15.06 2.84
N ALA A 188 0.61 -15.15 3.40
CA ALA A 188 0.13 -16.33 4.12
C ALA A 188 -0.51 -17.39 3.19
N TRP A 189 -0.57 -17.14 1.88
CA TRP A 189 -1.36 -17.95 0.95
C TRP A 189 -0.60 -18.18 -0.37
N ASN A 190 -0.36 -19.45 -0.69
CA ASN A 190 0.25 -19.91 -1.93
C ASN A 190 -0.84 -20.15 -2.98
N GLN A 191 -1.30 -19.12 -3.68
CA GLN A 191 -2.02 -19.35 -4.93
C GLN A 191 -1.05 -19.34 -6.11
N GLU A 192 -0.55 -20.53 -6.45
CA GLU A 192 0.08 -20.76 -7.74
C GLU A 192 -0.99 -20.83 -8.83
N TYR A 193 -1.08 -19.81 -9.67
CA TYR A 193 -1.87 -19.87 -10.89
C TYR A 193 -1.03 -20.48 -12.02
N LYS A 194 -0.98 -21.81 -12.08
CA LYS A 194 -0.46 -22.51 -13.27
C LYS A 194 -1.56 -22.51 -14.34
N THR A 195 -1.54 -21.50 -15.19
CA THR A 195 -2.36 -21.49 -16.41
C THR A 195 -1.59 -22.17 -17.53
N LYS A 196 -2.24 -23.01 -18.33
CA LYS A 196 -1.59 -23.60 -19.50
C LYS A 196 -1.10 -22.49 -20.45
N PRO A 197 0.03 -22.68 -21.16
CA PRO A 197 0.46 -21.77 -22.20
C PRO A 197 -0.71 -21.48 -23.17
N ASN A 198 -0.82 -20.22 -23.64
CA ASN A 198 -1.85 -19.74 -24.58
C ASN A 198 -3.30 -19.69 -24.05
N THR A 199 -3.52 -19.80 -22.73
CA THR A 199 -4.86 -19.61 -22.15
C THR A 199 -5.33 -18.16 -22.30
N THR A 200 -6.44 -17.92 -23.01
CA THR A 200 -7.03 -16.58 -23.18
C THR A 200 -8.09 -16.32 -22.12
N PHE A 201 -7.86 -15.32 -21.27
CA PHE A 201 -8.80 -14.90 -20.22
C PHE A 201 -9.68 -13.75 -20.69
N TYR A 202 -10.97 -13.79 -20.35
CA TYR A 202 -11.86 -12.63 -20.44
C TYR A 202 -11.64 -11.70 -19.25
N SER A 203 -11.32 -12.27 -18.08
CA SER A 203 -10.91 -11.52 -16.89
C SER A 203 -9.75 -12.25 -16.18
N LYS A 204 -8.72 -11.51 -15.78
CA LYS A 204 -7.64 -12.06 -14.96
C LYS A 204 -8.12 -12.30 -13.52
N PRO A 205 -7.61 -13.32 -12.83
CA PRO A 205 -7.87 -13.49 -11.40
C PRO A 205 -7.45 -12.24 -10.62
N HIS A 206 -8.28 -11.81 -9.66
CA HIS A 206 -8.04 -10.59 -8.90
C HIS A 206 -8.77 -10.62 -7.55
N TRP A 207 -8.32 -9.80 -6.61
CA TRP A 207 -9.05 -9.49 -5.40
C TRP A 207 -10.07 -8.38 -5.67
N GLY A 208 -11.32 -8.64 -5.30
CA GLY A 208 -12.39 -7.67 -5.32
C GLY A 208 -12.93 -7.43 -3.91
N ILE A 209 -13.44 -6.22 -3.67
CA ILE A 209 -14.17 -5.88 -2.45
C ILE A 209 -15.65 -6.17 -2.70
N ARG A 210 -16.27 -6.91 -1.79
CA ARG A 210 -17.71 -7.19 -1.78
C ARG A 210 -18.29 -6.71 -0.48
N TRP A 211 -19.33 -5.89 -0.55
CA TRP A 211 -20.06 -5.43 0.61
C TRP A 211 -21.09 -6.47 1.07
N SER A 212 -21.10 -6.74 2.37
CA SER A 212 -21.89 -7.78 3.03
C SER A 212 -22.53 -7.27 4.33
N GLY A 213 -23.29 -8.13 5.02
CA GLY A 213 -24.04 -7.72 6.22
C GLY A 213 -25.34 -6.98 5.89
N VAL A 214 -26.14 -6.69 6.92
CA VAL A 214 -27.39 -5.94 6.79
C VAL A 214 -27.06 -4.53 6.28
N GLY A 215 -27.71 -4.13 5.18
CA GLY A 215 -27.44 -2.83 4.54
C GLY A 215 -26.12 -2.77 3.76
N ARG A 216 -25.38 -3.88 3.58
CA ARG A 216 -24.11 -3.93 2.83
C ARG A 216 -23.03 -2.99 3.40
N THR A 217 -22.85 -2.99 4.71
CA THR A 217 -21.90 -2.10 5.40
C THR A 217 -20.57 -2.77 5.76
N ILE A 218 -20.46 -4.11 5.66
CA ILE A 218 -19.27 -4.85 6.05
C ILE A 218 -18.47 -5.26 4.81
N PRO A 219 -17.25 -4.73 4.59
CA PRO A 219 -16.44 -5.06 3.44
C PRO A 219 -15.83 -6.46 3.61
N LYS A 220 -15.91 -7.25 2.55
CA LYS A 220 -15.29 -8.58 2.45
C LYS A 220 -14.39 -8.63 1.23
N VAL A 221 -13.08 -8.72 1.45
CA VAL A 221 -12.11 -8.91 0.37
C VAL A 221 -12.15 -10.37 -0.08
N THR A 222 -12.52 -10.59 -1.34
CA THR A 222 -12.78 -11.92 -1.89
C THR A 222 -11.95 -12.14 -3.15
N PHE A 223 -11.34 -13.32 -3.25
CA PHE A 223 -10.60 -13.69 -4.44
C PHE A 223 -11.57 -14.11 -5.56
N ILE A 224 -11.48 -13.44 -6.71
CA ILE A 224 -12.30 -13.68 -7.88
C ILE A 224 -11.45 -14.45 -8.90
N LYS A 225 -11.88 -15.68 -9.21
CA LYS A 225 -11.23 -16.51 -10.23
C LYS A 225 -11.40 -15.87 -11.61
N GLY A 226 -10.35 -15.94 -12.43
CA GLY A 226 -10.40 -15.46 -13.81
C GLY A 226 -11.35 -16.31 -14.66
N SER A 227 -12.05 -15.67 -15.60
CA SER A 227 -12.99 -16.36 -16.51
C SER A 227 -12.31 -16.70 -17.84
N LEU A 228 -12.44 -17.96 -18.27
CA LEU A 228 -11.92 -18.45 -19.55
C LEU A 228 -12.87 -18.11 -20.70
N LYS A 229 -12.32 -17.68 -21.83
CA LYS A 229 -13.10 -17.27 -23.01
C LYS A 229 -13.94 -18.42 -23.61
N GLU A 230 -13.56 -19.67 -23.39
CA GLU A 230 -14.17 -20.86 -24.00
C GLU A 230 -15.30 -21.52 -23.17
N LEU A 231 -15.45 -21.17 -21.88
CA LEU A 231 -16.47 -21.78 -21.01
C LEU A 231 -17.83 -21.06 -21.03
N ASN A 232 -17.89 -19.85 -21.60
CA ASN A 232 -19.13 -19.09 -21.75
C ASN A 232 -19.76 -19.31 -23.14
N LYS A 233 -19.80 -20.56 -23.64
CA LYS A 233 -20.76 -20.87 -24.70
C LYS A 233 -22.16 -20.77 -24.07
N PRO A 234 -23.09 -19.97 -24.61
CA PRO A 234 -24.48 -20.08 -24.19
C PRO A 234 -24.92 -21.54 -24.38
N ALA A 235 -25.64 -22.09 -23.41
CA ALA A 235 -26.15 -23.45 -23.52
C ALA A 235 -26.86 -23.61 -24.87
N GLU A 236 -26.36 -24.51 -25.72
CA GLU A 236 -27.07 -24.88 -26.94
C GLU A 236 -28.44 -25.41 -26.49
N LYS A 237 -29.51 -24.72 -26.89
CA LYS A 237 -30.86 -25.24 -26.68
C LYS A 237 -30.90 -26.61 -27.34
N GLU A 238 -31.16 -27.67 -26.57
CA GLU A 238 -31.56 -28.95 -27.13
C GLU A 238 -32.82 -28.73 -27.97
N THR A 239 -32.66 -28.58 -29.29
CA THR A 239 -33.75 -28.84 -30.21
C THR A 239 -34.00 -30.34 -30.18
N LYS A 240 -34.99 -30.75 -29.38
CA LYS A 240 -35.58 -32.09 -29.49
C LYS A 240 -36.04 -32.30 -30.93
N ARG A 241 -35.46 -33.30 -31.60
CA ARG A 241 -36.03 -33.91 -32.80
C ARG A 241 -36.79 -35.15 -32.38
#